data_AF-A0ABD6D6E5-F1
#
_entry.id   AF-A0ABD6D6E5-F1
#
_cell.length_a   1.000
_cell.length_b   1.000
_cell.length_c   1.000
_cell.angle_alpha   90.00
_cell.angle_beta   90.00
_cell.angle_gamma   90.00
#
_symmetry.space_group_name_H-M   'P 1'
#
loop_
_entity.id
_entity.type
_entity.pdbx_description
1 polymer ?
#
loop_
_entity_poly.entity_id
_entity_poly.type
_entity_poly.pdbx_seq_one_letter_code
_entity_poly.pdbx_strand_id
1 'polypeptide(L)'
;MRSHVAVLIAVFLVVGSAGVPLAAGLPGDAVAATDSTAASAQLTDDEIRMTTTLDRTPDRVGEITATTSFRFPDRVTEFTARLPEGATVTETDGFDRETASDYAWDERTDQPSVTFRVDADRLTDQEGPLAEDGRYLFTETDEWALVQIPSLGIEWTRTGSPSDDLEFVRETTVSGPGVAGDRMAFLGPHEVETHTAHGQTFRLVVPEAADLEPSSEEVFDSLSHASDRLRVGDRDPEVFVVAAPTESVSWGVRGLQVGDSDMWVQDSEEMELATNVWLHEYVHTRQSFETTDETQWLREATATYYGASLALEGGHVDFDRFRRVLDRGEEAPQSNSVLSQPDSWENNANYWKGSLVVGDTDRSIRAATDSESSFEAVFRSLNSHATDARDADPVTAGDLEAYLGAAGGSEVAAASMRYATTDAAPTMWDSRTHGEVFGQLPAQFRYSFAADDPIRVSGDDGSRSLNGTSGTLTVGETLTVEMVAENVGGTVGDYELLFRVNESQTTASGRLRPNESSSHRFDQTFSEPGRYTVSVGDEQLDIRVVEPDRGLQEPIGIETPGFGVGGAVSALLLSGLLARRRA
;
A
#
# COMPACT_ATOMS: atom_id res chain seq x y z
N MET A 1 20.20 -56.31 -33.11
CA MET A 1 20.01 -54.89 -33.46
C MET A 1 19.63 -54.18 -32.18
N ARG A 2 20.52 -53.31 -31.69
CA ARG A 2 20.30 -52.48 -30.51
C ARG A 2 19.43 -51.32 -30.97
N SER A 3 18.18 -51.26 -30.49
CA SER A 3 17.33 -50.10 -30.68
C SER A 3 17.76 -49.05 -29.68
N HIS A 4 18.29 -47.93 -30.17
CA HIS A 4 18.65 -46.79 -29.35
C HIS A 4 17.36 -46.06 -28.97
N VAL A 5 16.96 -46.14 -27.70
CA VAL A 5 16.00 -45.22 -27.08
C VAL A 5 16.80 -43.96 -26.75
N ALA A 6 16.39 -42.82 -27.31
CA ALA A 6 16.95 -41.53 -26.96
C ALA A 6 16.18 -41.03 -25.72
N VAL A 7 16.87 -41.03 -24.57
CA VAL A 7 16.43 -40.40 -23.32
C VAL A 7 16.89 -38.94 -23.35
N LEU A 8 16.00 -38.01 -23.04
CA LEU A 8 16.28 -36.57 -23.08
C LEU A 8 15.71 -35.93 -21.81
N ILE A 9 16.60 -35.41 -20.97
CA ILE A 9 16.31 -34.77 -19.69
C ILE A 9 16.03 -33.29 -19.95
N ALA A 10 14.88 -32.78 -19.51
CA ALA A 10 14.56 -31.36 -19.50
C ALA A 10 14.53 -30.85 -18.05
N VAL A 11 15.36 -29.84 -17.75
CA VAL A 11 15.39 -29.14 -16.46
C VAL A 11 14.72 -27.78 -16.67
N PHE A 12 13.62 -27.51 -15.97
CA PHE A 12 12.90 -26.25 -16.08
C PHE A 12 12.83 -25.54 -14.72
N LEU A 13 13.32 -24.30 -14.68
CA LEU A 13 13.07 -23.33 -13.62
C LEU A 13 12.02 -22.38 -14.20
N VAL A 14 10.73 -22.58 -13.86
CA VAL A 14 9.62 -21.87 -14.51
C VAL A 14 9.19 -20.67 -13.66
N VAL A 15 9.63 -19.49 -14.07
CA VAL A 15 8.91 -18.22 -13.87
C VAL A 15 7.82 -18.20 -14.95
N GLY A 16 6.56 -18.03 -14.56
CA GLY A 16 5.42 -18.38 -15.42
C GLY A 16 4.51 -17.20 -15.66
N SER A 17 4.54 -16.66 -16.88
CA SER A 17 3.51 -15.77 -17.42
C SER A 17 2.86 -16.45 -18.64
N ALA A 18 1.52 -16.58 -18.62
CA ALA A 18 0.74 -17.17 -19.71
C ALA A 18 -0.43 -16.25 -20.08
N GLY A 19 -0.25 -15.46 -21.12
CA GLY A 19 -1.32 -14.66 -21.73
C GLY A 19 -2.26 -15.50 -22.59
N VAL A 20 -3.56 -15.38 -22.35
CA VAL A 20 -4.64 -15.97 -23.17
C VAL A 20 -5.00 -15.03 -24.33
N PRO A 21 -5.17 -15.51 -25.58
CA PRO A 21 -5.63 -14.66 -26.68
C PRO A 21 -7.14 -14.43 -26.61
N LEU A 22 -7.57 -13.16 -26.49
CA LEU A 22 -8.97 -12.74 -26.58
C LEU A 22 -9.40 -12.53 -28.04
N ALA A 23 -10.42 -13.28 -28.48
CA ALA A 23 -11.13 -13.03 -29.73
C ALA A 23 -12.33 -12.10 -29.49
N ALA A 24 -12.40 -11.01 -30.25
CA ALA A 24 -13.43 -9.97 -30.14
C ALA A 24 -14.80 -10.40 -30.71
N GLY A 25 -15.87 -10.12 -29.98
CA GLY A 25 -17.26 -10.18 -30.44
C GLY A 25 -18.15 -9.19 -29.68
N LEU A 26 -18.78 -8.25 -30.39
CA LEU A 26 -19.63 -7.16 -29.89
C LEU A 26 -21.06 -7.62 -29.49
N PRO A 27 -21.84 -6.78 -28.75
CA PRO A 27 -22.80 -7.24 -27.74
C PRO A 27 -24.27 -7.33 -28.21
N GLY A 28 -25.07 -8.09 -27.47
CA GLY A 28 -26.53 -8.08 -27.55
C GLY A 28 -27.15 -8.57 -26.23
N ASP A 29 -27.93 -7.69 -25.59
CA ASP A 29 -28.66 -7.93 -24.33
C ASP A 29 -29.66 -9.09 -24.38
N ALA A 30 -29.71 -9.90 -23.31
CA ALA A 30 -30.96 -10.27 -22.61
C ALA A 30 -30.69 -11.15 -21.37
N VAL A 31 -31.38 -10.80 -20.29
CA VAL A 31 -31.38 -11.40 -18.95
C VAL A 31 -32.02 -12.80 -18.95
N ALA A 32 -31.34 -13.80 -18.37
CA ALA A 32 -31.97 -15.01 -17.84
C ALA A 32 -31.07 -15.69 -16.78
N ALA A 33 -31.56 -15.75 -15.55
CA ALA A 33 -31.02 -16.59 -14.49
C ALA A 33 -31.10 -18.07 -14.90
N THR A 34 -29.97 -18.79 -14.83
CA THR A 34 -29.97 -20.27 -14.88
C THR A 34 -28.86 -20.83 -14.00
N ASP A 35 -29.24 -21.88 -13.27
CA ASP A 35 -28.49 -22.73 -12.37
C ASP A 35 -27.02 -23.02 -12.70
N SER A 36 -26.24 -23.02 -11.63
CA SER A 36 -25.11 -23.88 -11.32
C SER A 36 -24.99 -25.13 -12.20
N THR A 37 -24.06 -25.07 -13.15
CA THR A 37 -23.32 -26.26 -13.59
C THR A 37 -21.85 -25.88 -13.58
N ALA A 38 -21.11 -26.39 -12.59
CA ALA A 38 -19.67 -26.48 -12.65
C ALA A 38 -19.30 -27.14 -13.99
N ALA A 39 -18.78 -26.34 -14.92
CA ALA A 39 -18.19 -26.86 -16.13
C ALA A 39 -16.96 -27.64 -15.68
N SER A 40 -17.09 -28.96 -15.62
CA SER A 40 -15.95 -29.87 -15.57
C SER A 40 -15.06 -29.53 -16.77
N ALA A 41 -13.95 -28.83 -16.52
CA ALA A 41 -12.89 -28.67 -17.49
C ALA A 41 -12.49 -30.07 -17.94
N GLN A 42 -12.74 -30.40 -19.21
CA GLN A 42 -12.18 -31.59 -19.80
C GLN A 42 -10.67 -31.39 -19.80
N LEU A 43 -9.97 -32.16 -18.97
CA LEU A 43 -8.51 -32.27 -19.02
C LEU A 43 -8.12 -32.55 -20.47
N THR A 44 -7.36 -31.64 -21.07
CA THR A 44 -6.70 -31.91 -22.33
C THR A 44 -5.70 -33.03 -22.07
N ASP A 45 -5.55 -33.95 -23.02
CA ASP A 45 -4.70 -35.15 -22.89
C ASP A 45 -3.19 -34.84 -22.87
N ASP A 46 -2.82 -33.56 -22.70
CA ASP A 46 -1.52 -32.97 -23.00
C ASP A 46 -1.06 -31.93 -21.95
N GLU A 47 -1.52 -32.05 -20.69
CA GLU A 47 -1.21 -31.16 -19.57
C GLU A 47 -0.59 -31.92 -18.39
N ILE A 48 0.49 -31.39 -17.79
CA ILE A 48 0.92 -31.77 -16.44
C ILE A 48 0.21 -30.86 -15.44
N ARG A 49 -0.58 -31.44 -14.54
CA ARG A 49 -1.26 -30.71 -13.47
C ARG A 49 -0.55 -30.93 -12.14
N MET A 50 -0.23 -29.84 -11.45
CA MET A 50 0.29 -29.84 -10.09
C MET A 50 -0.72 -29.14 -9.18
N THR A 51 -1.24 -29.86 -8.19
CA THR A 51 -2.14 -29.29 -7.18
C THR A 51 -1.45 -29.34 -5.82
N THR A 52 -1.25 -28.17 -5.21
CA THR A 52 -0.71 -28.01 -3.85
C THR A 52 -1.84 -27.69 -2.89
N THR A 53 -2.07 -28.55 -1.91
CA THR A 53 -2.99 -28.29 -0.80
C THR A 53 -2.21 -27.85 0.42
N LEU A 54 -2.51 -26.67 0.95
CA LEU A 54 -1.90 -26.11 2.17
C LEU A 54 -2.78 -26.37 3.38
N ASP A 55 -2.17 -26.73 4.50
CA ASP A 55 -2.84 -26.93 5.79
C ASP A 55 -2.02 -26.29 6.91
N ARG A 56 -2.74 -25.69 7.86
CA ARG A 56 -2.13 -25.06 9.04
C ARG A 56 -1.64 -26.11 10.02
N THR A 57 -0.63 -25.78 10.82
CA THR A 57 -0.23 -26.63 11.94
C THR A 57 -0.29 -25.87 13.25
N PRO A 58 -1.50 -25.55 13.77
CA PRO A 58 -1.65 -24.67 14.94
C PRO A 58 -0.98 -25.24 16.22
N ASP A 59 -0.78 -26.55 16.30
CA ASP A 59 -0.03 -27.20 17.40
C ASP A 59 1.51 -27.04 17.26
N ARG A 60 1.99 -26.47 16.14
CA ARG A 60 3.39 -26.25 15.75
C ARG A 60 3.55 -24.98 14.91
N VAL A 61 3.11 -23.85 15.47
CA VAL A 61 3.26 -22.53 14.85
C VAL A 61 4.67 -22.32 14.28
N GLY A 62 4.72 -21.85 13.04
CA GLY A 62 5.96 -21.59 12.29
C GLY A 62 6.23 -22.62 11.20
N GLU A 63 5.43 -23.69 11.11
CA GLU A 63 5.44 -24.66 10.01
C GLU A 63 4.04 -24.80 9.40
N ILE A 64 3.96 -24.94 8.08
CA ILE A 64 2.75 -25.40 7.40
C ILE A 64 2.97 -26.79 6.80
N THR A 65 1.88 -27.52 6.60
CA THR A 65 1.91 -28.77 5.83
C THR A 65 1.45 -28.48 4.41
N ALA A 66 2.22 -28.95 3.44
CA ALA A 66 1.86 -28.92 2.02
C ALA A 66 1.77 -30.35 1.48
N THR A 67 0.67 -30.67 0.82
CA THR A 67 0.53 -31.89 0.01
C THR A 67 0.50 -31.48 -1.45
N THR A 68 1.54 -31.83 -2.19
CA THR A 68 1.58 -31.64 -3.63
C THR A 68 1.25 -32.94 -4.33
N SER A 69 0.21 -32.92 -5.16
CA SER A 69 -0.19 -34.03 -6.02
C SER A 69 0.01 -33.66 -7.49
N PHE A 70 0.29 -34.67 -8.31
CA PHE A 70 0.50 -34.48 -9.74
C PHE A 70 -0.46 -35.33 -10.55
N ARG A 71 -0.76 -34.88 -11.76
CA ARG A 71 -1.40 -35.68 -12.80
C ARG A 71 -0.62 -35.49 -14.08
N PHE A 72 -0.26 -36.60 -14.71
CA PHE A 72 0.55 -36.60 -15.92
C PHE A 72 -0.27 -37.07 -17.13
N PRO A 73 -0.03 -36.52 -18.32
CA PRO A 73 -0.53 -37.08 -19.56
C PRO A 73 0.31 -38.30 -19.97
N ASP A 74 -0.25 -39.19 -20.78
CA ASP A 74 0.37 -40.47 -21.21
C ASP A 74 1.78 -40.30 -21.84
N ARG A 75 2.07 -39.11 -22.38
CA ARG A 75 3.37 -38.82 -23.02
C ARG A 75 4.50 -38.59 -22.03
N VAL A 76 4.24 -38.29 -20.76
CA VAL A 76 5.26 -38.12 -19.72
C VAL A 76 5.68 -39.49 -19.21
N THR A 77 6.98 -39.77 -19.27
CA THR A 77 7.55 -41.08 -18.94
C THR A 77 8.37 -41.09 -17.66
N GLU A 78 8.92 -39.94 -17.28
CA GLU A 78 9.70 -39.77 -16.05
C GLU A 78 9.38 -38.38 -15.49
N PHE A 79 9.33 -38.26 -14.17
CA PHE A 79 9.10 -36.99 -13.48
C PHE A 79 9.84 -36.98 -12.15
N THR A 80 10.54 -35.90 -11.86
CA THR A 80 11.24 -35.68 -10.59
C THR A 80 10.76 -34.38 -9.97
N ALA A 81 10.29 -34.47 -8.72
CA ALA A 81 9.96 -33.35 -7.86
C ALA A 81 11.12 -33.08 -6.90
N ARG A 82 11.71 -31.88 -6.99
CA ARG A 82 12.69 -31.37 -6.03
C ARG A 82 11.99 -30.47 -5.02
N LEU A 83 11.94 -30.93 -3.78
CA LEU A 83 11.36 -30.17 -2.68
C LEU A 83 12.24 -28.98 -2.28
N PRO A 84 11.64 -27.91 -1.74
CA PRO A 84 12.38 -26.76 -1.26
C PRO A 84 13.33 -27.13 -0.12
N GLU A 85 14.40 -26.35 0.04
CA GLU A 85 15.31 -26.51 1.17
C GLU A 85 14.57 -26.38 2.51
N GLY A 86 14.97 -27.16 3.51
CA GLY A 86 14.31 -27.20 4.82
C GLY A 86 13.04 -28.04 4.88
N ALA A 87 12.50 -28.52 3.74
CA ALA A 87 11.30 -29.35 3.74
C ALA A 87 11.51 -30.70 4.47
N THR A 88 10.57 -31.05 5.34
CA THR A 88 10.53 -32.34 6.02
C THR A 88 9.38 -33.19 5.50
N VAL A 89 9.70 -34.20 4.69
CA VAL A 89 8.71 -35.14 4.14
C VAL A 89 8.14 -36.02 5.24
N THR A 90 6.82 -36.16 5.21
CA THR A 90 6.04 -36.95 6.17
C THR A 90 5.35 -38.13 5.50
N GLU A 91 4.96 -38.00 4.24
CA GLU A 91 4.29 -39.06 3.47
C GLU A 91 4.60 -38.91 1.97
N THR A 92 4.68 -40.03 1.27
CA THR A 92 4.76 -40.10 -0.19
C THR A 92 3.83 -41.20 -0.70
N ASP A 93 3.22 -40.97 -1.86
CA ASP A 93 2.50 -41.97 -2.63
C ASP A 93 2.94 -41.88 -4.10
N GLY A 94 3.37 -42.98 -4.69
CA GLY A 94 3.89 -43.00 -6.06
C GLY A 94 5.20 -42.24 -6.31
N PHE A 95 5.87 -41.77 -5.25
CA PHE A 95 7.20 -41.16 -5.34
C PHE A 95 8.24 -41.95 -4.53
N ASP A 96 9.32 -42.30 -5.20
CA ASP A 96 10.52 -42.89 -4.61
C ASP A 96 11.57 -41.80 -4.34
N ARG A 97 12.18 -41.83 -3.16
CA ARG A 97 13.21 -40.86 -2.77
C ARG A 97 14.54 -41.20 -3.43
N GLU A 98 15.08 -40.31 -4.26
CA GLU A 98 16.40 -40.46 -4.88
C GLU A 98 17.51 -39.79 -4.08
N THR A 99 17.25 -38.57 -3.60
CA THR A 99 18.21 -37.78 -2.81
C THR A 99 17.57 -37.23 -1.54
N ALA A 100 18.23 -36.30 -0.85
CA ALA A 100 17.64 -35.66 0.32
C ALA A 100 16.35 -34.89 -0.05
N SER A 101 16.32 -34.27 -1.23
CA SER A 101 15.26 -33.36 -1.71
C SER A 101 14.56 -33.84 -2.98
N ASP A 102 15.13 -34.79 -3.73
CA ASP A 102 14.57 -35.26 -5.01
C ASP A 102 13.74 -36.53 -4.83
N TYR A 103 12.53 -36.49 -5.39
CA TYR A 103 11.53 -37.55 -5.38
C TYR A 103 11.11 -37.88 -6.82
N ALA A 104 11.42 -39.09 -7.27
CA ALA A 104 11.13 -39.56 -8.62
C ALA A 104 9.82 -40.35 -8.65
N TRP A 105 8.98 -40.07 -9.65
CA TRP A 105 7.72 -40.77 -9.87
C TRP A 105 7.98 -42.25 -10.19
N ASP A 106 7.18 -43.15 -9.62
CA ASP A 106 7.33 -44.60 -9.79
C ASP A 106 6.82 -45.15 -11.13
N GLU A 107 6.35 -44.26 -12.01
CA GLU A 107 5.81 -44.50 -13.35
C GLU A 107 4.51 -45.33 -13.38
N ARG A 108 3.91 -45.61 -12.22
CA ARG A 108 2.74 -46.50 -12.10
C ARG A 108 1.56 -45.86 -11.41
N THR A 109 1.82 -44.91 -10.53
CA THR A 109 0.80 -44.24 -9.73
C THR A 109 0.18 -43.13 -10.56
N ASP A 110 -1.13 -43.20 -10.82
CA ASP A 110 -1.83 -42.24 -11.69
C ASP A 110 -1.86 -40.81 -11.13
N GLN A 111 -1.86 -40.68 -9.80
CA GLN A 111 -1.88 -39.41 -9.08
C GLN A 111 -0.87 -39.43 -7.93
N PRO A 112 0.44 -39.36 -8.21
CA PRO A 112 1.45 -39.43 -7.16
C PRO A 112 1.44 -38.14 -6.34
N SER A 113 1.81 -38.26 -5.07
CA SER A 113 1.81 -37.13 -4.14
C SER A 113 2.95 -37.18 -3.13
N VAL A 114 3.33 -36.01 -2.65
CA VAL A 114 4.32 -35.83 -1.58
C VAL A 114 3.76 -34.84 -0.55
N THR A 115 3.73 -35.26 0.71
CA THR A 115 3.30 -34.44 1.84
C THR A 115 4.51 -34.08 2.69
N PHE A 116 4.75 -32.79 2.85
CA PHE A 116 5.91 -32.27 3.56
C PHE A 116 5.54 -31.07 4.43
N ARG A 117 6.29 -30.89 5.50
CA ARG A 117 6.26 -29.66 6.32
C ARG A 117 7.35 -28.72 5.87
N VAL A 118 7.08 -27.43 5.91
CA VAL A 118 8.01 -26.35 5.54
C VAL A 118 7.78 -25.16 6.45
N ASP A 119 8.85 -24.39 6.69
CA ASP A 119 8.78 -23.16 7.48
C ASP A 119 7.78 -22.19 6.83
N ALA A 120 6.83 -21.72 7.64
CA ALA A 120 5.88 -20.67 7.27
C ALA A 120 6.55 -19.30 7.29
N ASP A 121 7.53 -19.14 8.18
CA ASP A 121 8.21 -17.87 8.42
C ASP A 121 9.22 -17.56 7.31
N ARG A 122 9.07 -16.38 6.70
CA ARG A 122 10.09 -15.75 5.87
C ARG A 122 10.51 -14.47 6.55
N LEU A 123 11.81 -14.34 6.78
CA LEU A 123 12.39 -13.19 7.45
C LEU A 123 13.10 -12.28 6.45
N THR A 124 13.15 -11.00 6.77
CA THR A 124 13.94 -10.00 6.07
C THR A 124 14.78 -9.19 7.05
N ASP A 125 15.97 -8.80 6.59
CA ASP A 125 16.79 -7.75 7.19
C ASP A 125 16.85 -6.52 6.26
N GLN A 126 15.91 -6.41 5.31
CA GLN A 126 15.88 -5.36 4.29
C GLN A 126 15.69 -3.98 4.92
N GLU A 127 16.54 -3.05 4.53
CA GLU A 127 16.37 -1.62 4.81
C GLU A 127 15.69 -0.95 3.60
N GLY A 128 14.84 0.04 3.84
CA GLY A 128 13.93 0.53 2.80
C GLY A 128 13.04 1.67 3.28
N PRO A 129 12.44 2.46 2.36
CA PRO A 129 11.43 3.44 2.74
C PRO A 129 10.10 2.81 3.14
N LEU A 130 9.91 1.54 2.80
CA LEU A 130 8.81 0.70 3.21
C LEU A 130 9.22 -0.31 4.28
N ALA A 131 10.46 -0.26 4.79
CA ALA A 131 10.92 -1.16 5.84
C ALA A 131 10.39 -0.73 7.20
N GLU A 132 10.14 -1.72 8.05
CA GLU A 132 9.61 -1.57 9.40
C GLU A 132 10.57 -2.18 10.44
N ASP A 133 10.35 -1.88 11.73
CA ASP A 133 11.18 -2.40 12.84
C ASP A 133 11.07 -3.93 13.02
N GLY A 134 10.06 -4.55 12.41
CA GLY A 134 9.85 -5.99 12.42
C GLY A 134 10.77 -6.75 11.48
N ARG A 135 10.50 -8.04 11.29
CA ARG A 135 11.35 -8.91 10.45
C ARG A 135 10.59 -9.88 9.57
N TYR A 136 9.27 -10.01 9.73
CA TYR A 136 8.49 -11.00 8.98
C TYR A 136 8.07 -10.46 7.62
N LEU A 137 8.21 -11.27 6.58
CA LEU A 137 7.58 -11.10 5.26
C LEU A 137 6.40 -12.05 5.08
N PHE A 138 6.49 -13.23 5.68
CA PHE A 138 5.46 -14.26 5.75
C PHE A 138 5.58 -14.91 7.11
N THR A 139 4.45 -15.31 7.71
CA THR A 139 4.44 -15.95 9.03
C THR A 139 3.11 -16.67 9.30
N GLU A 140 3.10 -17.44 10.38
CA GLU A 140 1.92 -18.09 10.95
C GLU A 140 1.74 -17.65 12.41
N THR A 141 0.48 -17.46 12.81
CA THR A 141 0.04 -17.31 14.19
C THR A 141 -0.78 -18.54 14.61
N ASP A 142 -1.24 -18.58 15.85
CA ASP A 142 -2.18 -19.60 16.30
C ASP A 142 -3.57 -19.47 15.68
N GLU A 143 -3.92 -18.32 15.11
CA GLU A 143 -5.25 -18.04 14.53
C GLU A 143 -5.27 -18.03 13.00
N TRP A 144 -4.18 -17.64 12.34
CA TRP A 144 -4.09 -17.52 10.89
C TRP A 144 -2.66 -17.69 10.37
N ALA A 145 -2.47 -17.77 9.06
CA ALA A 145 -1.16 -17.76 8.41
C ALA A 145 -1.20 -16.98 7.09
N LEU A 146 -0.19 -16.14 6.85
CA LEU A 146 0.07 -15.52 5.55
C LEU A 146 1.40 -16.08 5.05
N VAL A 147 1.35 -16.94 4.04
CA VAL A 147 2.48 -17.78 3.64
C VAL A 147 2.79 -17.64 2.16
N GLN A 148 4.08 -17.73 1.82
CA GLN A 148 4.49 -17.96 0.44
C GLN A 148 4.25 -19.42 0.07
N ILE A 149 3.60 -19.66 -1.06
CA ILE A 149 3.32 -21.02 -1.54
C ILE A 149 4.66 -21.72 -1.84
N PRO A 150 4.91 -22.92 -1.27
CA PRO A 150 6.16 -23.63 -1.48
C PRO A 150 6.38 -23.96 -2.96
N SER A 151 7.53 -23.56 -3.51
CA SER A 151 7.92 -23.88 -4.87
C SER A 151 8.69 -25.19 -4.94
N LEU A 152 8.36 -26.04 -5.92
CA LEU A 152 9.08 -27.27 -6.22
C LEU A 152 9.86 -27.07 -7.51
N GLY A 153 11.10 -27.56 -7.53
CA GLY A 153 11.82 -27.80 -8.78
C GLY A 153 11.21 -29.00 -9.48
N ILE A 154 10.99 -28.89 -10.79
CA ILE A 154 10.31 -29.93 -11.57
C ILE A 154 11.15 -30.27 -12.80
N GLU A 155 11.37 -31.56 -13.00
CA GLU A 155 12.11 -32.10 -14.15
C GLU A 155 11.29 -33.25 -14.72
N TRP A 156 11.14 -33.33 -16.04
CA TRP A 156 10.38 -34.42 -16.66
C TRP A 156 10.93 -34.84 -18.03
N THR A 157 10.70 -36.10 -18.36
CA THR A 157 10.97 -36.69 -19.67
C THR A 157 9.65 -37.00 -20.35
N ARG A 158 9.59 -36.77 -21.68
CA ARG A 158 8.40 -37.05 -22.48
C ARG A 158 8.72 -37.73 -23.80
N THR A 159 7.72 -38.39 -24.36
CA THR A 159 7.69 -38.86 -25.74
C THR A 159 7.08 -37.79 -26.66
N GLY A 160 7.38 -37.86 -27.97
CA GLY A 160 6.87 -36.90 -28.98
C GLY A 160 7.91 -35.89 -29.48
N SER A 161 7.49 -34.94 -30.31
CA SER A 161 8.39 -33.92 -30.88
C SER A 161 8.70 -32.84 -29.85
N PRO A 162 9.94 -32.28 -29.80
CA PRO A 162 10.27 -31.12 -28.97
C PRO A 162 9.37 -29.91 -29.22
N SER A 163 8.76 -29.80 -30.40
CA SER A 163 7.82 -28.73 -30.77
C SER A 163 6.42 -28.87 -30.16
N ASP A 164 6.09 -30.04 -29.59
CA ASP A 164 4.79 -30.28 -28.97
C ASP A 164 4.90 -29.93 -27.49
N ASP A 165 4.61 -28.68 -27.14
CA ASP A 165 4.70 -28.23 -25.75
C ASP A 165 3.66 -28.92 -24.85
N LEU A 166 4.09 -29.24 -23.64
CA LEU A 166 3.22 -29.59 -22.52
C LEU A 166 2.79 -28.31 -21.82
N GLU A 167 1.49 -28.17 -21.63
CA GLU A 167 0.98 -27.17 -20.70
C GLU A 167 1.29 -27.65 -19.27
N PHE A 168 1.76 -26.74 -18.42
CA PHE A 168 1.99 -27.02 -17.01
C PHE A 168 1.07 -26.12 -16.19
N VAL A 169 0.08 -26.74 -15.53
CA VAL A 169 -0.92 -26.02 -14.73
C VAL A 169 -0.63 -26.20 -13.25
N ARG A 170 -0.58 -25.08 -12.53
CA ARG A 170 -0.45 -25.03 -11.06
C ARG A 170 -1.77 -24.61 -10.47
N GLU A 171 -2.20 -25.32 -9.45
CA GLU A 171 -3.37 -24.97 -8.65
C GLU A 171 -3.00 -25.06 -7.17
N THR A 172 -3.45 -24.08 -6.40
CA THR A 172 -3.30 -24.09 -4.95
C THR A 172 -4.66 -24.13 -4.28
N THR A 173 -4.80 -24.98 -3.28
CA THR A 173 -5.99 -25.09 -2.45
C THR A 173 -5.60 -25.01 -0.97
N VAL A 174 -6.55 -24.63 -0.13
CA VAL A 174 -6.36 -24.59 1.33
C VAL A 174 -7.29 -25.59 2.00
N SER A 175 -6.76 -26.38 2.92
CA SER A 175 -7.52 -27.24 3.82
C SER A 175 -8.11 -26.40 4.95
N GLY A 176 -9.44 -26.22 4.93
CA GLY A 176 -10.14 -25.39 5.91
C GLY A 176 -10.34 -23.95 5.44
N PRO A 177 -10.58 -22.99 6.35
CA PRO A 177 -10.72 -21.58 6.00
C PRO A 177 -9.42 -21.04 5.41
N GLY A 178 -9.49 -20.47 4.21
CA GLY A 178 -8.37 -19.80 3.57
C GLY A 178 -8.59 -19.60 2.08
N VAL A 179 -7.66 -18.89 1.47
CA VAL A 179 -7.70 -18.50 0.07
C VAL A 179 -6.27 -18.38 -0.44
N ALA A 180 -6.05 -18.83 -1.67
CA ALA A 180 -4.75 -18.77 -2.35
C ALA A 180 -4.82 -17.86 -3.57
N GLY A 181 -3.73 -17.13 -3.78
CA GLY A 181 -3.32 -16.59 -5.08
C GLY A 181 -2.36 -17.56 -5.76
N ASP A 182 -1.50 -17.04 -6.63
CA ASP A 182 -0.58 -17.83 -7.43
C ASP A 182 0.73 -18.18 -6.69
N ARG A 183 1.22 -17.26 -5.86
CA ARG A 183 2.51 -17.36 -5.13
C ARG A 183 2.38 -17.20 -3.62
N MET A 184 1.25 -16.74 -3.10
CA MET A 184 0.99 -16.70 -1.67
C MET A 184 -0.43 -17.15 -1.32
N ALA A 185 -0.67 -17.44 -0.04
CA ALA A 185 -1.97 -17.81 0.47
C ALA A 185 -2.20 -17.24 1.87
N PHE A 186 -3.46 -16.94 2.16
CA PHE A 186 -3.94 -16.66 3.50
C PHE A 186 -4.73 -17.86 4.02
N LEU A 187 -4.37 -18.37 5.20
CA LEU A 187 -5.03 -19.50 5.85
C LEU A 187 -5.62 -19.00 7.17
N GLY A 188 -6.94 -19.02 7.29
CA GLY A 188 -7.66 -18.50 8.46
C GLY A 188 -9.04 -17.94 8.09
N PRO A 189 -9.84 -17.54 9.09
CA PRO A 189 -11.09 -16.81 8.88
C PRO A 189 -10.85 -15.48 8.16
N HIS A 190 -11.65 -15.21 7.13
CA HIS A 190 -11.51 -14.01 6.29
C HIS A 190 -12.79 -13.75 5.51
N GLU A 191 -12.90 -12.53 4.99
CA GLU A 191 -13.84 -12.16 3.93
C GLU A 191 -13.07 -11.93 2.61
N VAL A 192 -13.69 -12.27 1.49
CA VAL A 192 -13.15 -11.98 0.15
C VAL A 192 -14.13 -11.08 -0.57
N GLU A 193 -13.64 -9.92 -0.99
CA GLU A 193 -14.36 -9.00 -1.84
C GLU A 193 -13.71 -8.97 -3.22
N THR A 194 -14.53 -8.82 -4.26
CA THR A 194 -14.05 -8.79 -5.63
C THR A 194 -14.58 -7.58 -6.39
N HIS A 195 -13.70 -6.99 -7.19
CA HIS A 195 -14.03 -5.85 -8.04
C HIS A 195 -13.39 -6.01 -9.41
N THR A 196 -14.15 -5.80 -10.48
CA THR A 196 -13.62 -5.88 -11.85
C THR A 196 -13.66 -4.51 -12.50
N ALA A 197 -12.50 -4.01 -12.92
CA ALA A 197 -12.37 -2.75 -13.62
C ALA A 197 -11.28 -2.85 -14.69
N HIS A 198 -11.49 -2.16 -15.82
CA HIS A 198 -10.51 -2.02 -16.91
C HIS A 198 -9.84 -3.34 -17.39
N GLY A 199 -10.55 -4.47 -17.29
CA GLY A 199 -10.04 -5.78 -17.73
C GLY A 199 -9.15 -6.50 -16.70
N GLN A 200 -9.16 -6.09 -15.44
CA GLN A 200 -8.58 -6.81 -14.31
C GLN A 200 -9.65 -7.08 -13.25
N THR A 201 -9.50 -8.19 -12.54
CA THR A 201 -10.28 -8.52 -11.34
C THR A 201 -9.39 -8.42 -10.12
N PHE A 202 -9.75 -7.54 -9.19
CA PHE A 202 -9.12 -7.42 -7.88
C PHE A 202 -9.83 -8.35 -6.91
N ARG A 203 -9.08 -9.17 -6.19
CA ARG A 203 -9.58 -10.01 -5.10
C ARG A 203 -8.92 -9.55 -3.81
N LEU A 204 -9.65 -8.78 -3.01
CA LEU A 204 -9.18 -8.32 -1.70
C LEU A 204 -9.61 -9.32 -0.64
N VAL A 205 -8.63 -9.84 0.09
CA VAL A 205 -8.81 -10.71 1.26
C VAL A 205 -8.65 -9.85 2.49
N VAL A 206 -9.70 -9.79 3.30
CA VAL A 206 -9.70 -9.11 4.60
C VAL A 206 -9.79 -10.18 5.69
N PRO A 207 -8.67 -10.55 6.33
CA PRO A 207 -8.67 -11.42 7.49
C PRO A 207 -9.60 -10.93 8.60
N GLU A 208 -10.21 -11.83 9.37
CA GLU A 208 -11.00 -11.44 10.55
C GLU A 208 -10.14 -10.73 11.62
N ALA A 209 -8.83 -11.01 11.61
CA ALA A 209 -7.85 -10.38 12.50
C ALA A 209 -7.34 -9.01 12.00
N ALA A 210 -7.73 -8.57 10.79
CA ALA A 210 -7.29 -7.29 10.24
C ALA A 210 -8.26 -6.17 10.65
N ASP A 211 -7.70 -5.01 11.02
CA ASP A 211 -8.43 -3.75 11.17
C ASP A 211 -8.08 -2.87 9.97
N LEU A 212 -8.83 -3.03 8.87
CA LEU A 212 -8.52 -2.37 7.61
C LEU A 212 -8.83 -0.87 7.70
N GLU A 213 -7.78 -0.04 7.69
CA GLU A 213 -7.86 1.42 7.81
C GLU A 213 -8.65 2.06 6.65
N PRO A 214 -8.32 1.81 5.36
CA PRO A 214 -9.18 2.24 4.25
C PRO A 214 -10.40 1.32 4.10
N SER A 215 -11.52 1.84 3.63
CA SER A 215 -12.62 0.95 3.24
C SER A 215 -12.26 0.10 2.01
N SER A 216 -12.80 -1.12 1.88
CA SER A 216 -12.64 -1.95 0.68
C SER A 216 -13.03 -1.21 -0.61
N GLU A 217 -14.07 -0.36 -0.55
CA GLU A 217 -14.51 0.48 -1.68
C GLU A 217 -13.42 1.48 -2.08
N GLU A 218 -12.76 2.12 -1.12
CA GLU A 218 -11.66 3.05 -1.38
C GLU A 218 -10.43 2.35 -1.98
N VAL A 219 -10.10 1.15 -1.49
CA VAL A 219 -9.05 0.31 -2.09
C VAL A 219 -9.38 -0.03 -3.53
N PHE A 220 -10.61 -0.49 -3.82
CA PHE A 220 -11.02 -0.82 -5.17
C PHE A 220 -11.08 0.39 -6.10
N ASP A 221 -11.55 1.54 -5.64
CA ASP A 221 -11.57 2.78 -6.42
C ASP A 221 -10.15 3.21 -6.80
N SER A 222 -9.21 3.14 -5.86
CA SER A 222 -7.80 3.47 -6.09
C SER A 222 -7.13 2.51 -7.08
N LEU A 223 -7.30 1.20 -6.88
CA LEU A 223 -6.76 0.17 -7.79
C LEU A 223 -7.41 0.23 -9.18
N SER A 224 -8.70 0.55 -9.26
CA SER A 224 -9.41 0.74 -10.52
C SER A 224 -8.89 1.96 -11.26
N HIS A 225 -8.65 3.08 -10.56
CA HIS A 225 -8.01 4.26 -11.13
C HIS A 225 -6.60 3.93 -11.65
N ALA A 226 -5.79 3.24 -10.86
CA ALA A 226 -4.45 2.80 -11.25
C ALA A 226 -4.48 1.87 -12.48
N SER A 227 -5.44 0.95 -12.52
CA SER A 227 -5.69 0.09 -13.67
C SER A 227 -6.20 0.84 -14.88
N ASP A 228 -6.85 1.99 -14.74
CA ASP A 228 -7.23 2.86 -15.85
C ASP A 228 -6.09 3.76 -16.35
N ARG A 229 -5.22 4.22 -15.46
CA ARG A 229 -4.16 5.17 -15.84
C ARG A 229 -2.91 4.48 -16.35
N LEU A 230 -2.44 3.44 -15.66
CA LEU A 230 -1.16 2.82 -15.99
C LEU A 230 -1.28 1.89 -17.21
N ARG A 231 -0.88 2.38 -18.39
CA ARG A 231 -1.07 1.72 -19.70
C ARG A 231 0.23 1.13 -20.25
N VAL A 232 0.85 0.23 -19.50
CA VAL A 232 2.23 -0.24 -19.75
C VAL A 232 2.33 -1.61 -20.43
N GLY A 233 1.27 -2.03 -21.12
CA GLY A 233 1.24 -3.30 -21.86
C GLY A 233 0.85 -4.47 -20.98
N ASP A 234 1.82 -5.04 -20.26
CA ASP A 234 1.61 -6.21 -19.42
C ASP A 234 0.54 -5.98 -18.36
N ARG A 235 -0.36 -6.96 -18.19
CA ARG A 235 -1.58 -6.89 -17.38
C ARG A 235 -2.08 -8.27 -17.00
N ASP A 236 -1.85 -8.67 -15.76
CA ASP A 236 -2.52 -9.84 -15.22
C ASP A 236 -4.04 -9.67 -15.15
N PRO A 237 -4.82 -10.69 -15.53
CA PRO A 237 -6.28 -10.64 -15.50
C PRO A 237 -6.83 -10.59 -14.07
N GLU A 238 -6.04 -11.02 -13.09
CA GLU A 238 -6.39 -11.04 -11.68
C GLU A 238 -5.23 -10.49 -10.83
N VAL A 239 -5.55 -9.67 -9.83
CA VAL A 239 -4.62 -9.21 -8.80
C VAL A 239 -5.15 -9.67 -7.44
N PHE A 240 -4.37 -10.49 -6.76
CA PHE A 240 -4.72 -11.05 -5.46
C PHE A 240 -4.08 -10.23 -4.35
N VAL A 241 -4.92 -9.69 -3.46
CA VAL A 241 -4.50 -8.73 -2.43
C VAL A 241 -4.89 -9.24 -1.05
N VAL A 242 -3.97 -9.24 -0.09
CA VAL A 242 -4.26 -9.55 1.32
C VAL A 242 -3.99 -8.33 2.18
N ALA A 243 -4.97 -7.92 2.99
CA ALA A 243 -4.77 -6.97 4.08
C ALA A 243 -4.08 -7.68 5.25
N ALA A 244 -2.78 -7.48 5.40
CA ALA A 244 -1.96 -8.19 6.37
C ALA A 244 -2.21 -7.65 7.79
N PRO A 245 -2.66 -8.47 8.75
CA PRO A 245 -2.96 -8.01 10.11
C PRO A 245 -1.72 -7.47 10.83
N THR A 246 -1.81 -6.30 11.46
CA THR A 246 -0.66 -5.66 12.14
C THR A 246 -0.63 -5.83 13.66
N GLU A 247 -1.75 -6.18 14.30
CA GLU A 247 -1.81 -6.26 15.79
C GLU A 247 -0.87 -7.32 16.39
N SER A 248 -0.75 -8.47 15.73
CA SER A 248 -0.05 -9.64 16.28
C SER A 248 1.31 -9.93 15.63
N VAL A 249 1.68 -9.20 14.57
CA VAL A 249 2.89 -9.47 13.78
C VAL A 249 3.68 -8.19 13.55
N SER A 250 4.98 -8.25 13.85
CA SER A 250 5.92 -7.21 13.48
C SER A 250 6.49 -7.50 12.09
N TRP A 251 5.80 -6.99 11.07
CA TRP A 251 6.23 -7.07 9.67
C TRP A 251 7.55 -6.32 9.46
N GLY A 252 8.39 -6.83 8.56
CA GLY A 252 9.64 -6.15 8.16
C GLY A 252 9.43 -5.13 7.04
N VAL A 253 8.27 -5.15 6.37
CA VAL A 253 7.89 -4.20 5.33
C VAL A 253 6.40 -3.84 5.44
N ARG A 254 6.02 -2.69 4.86
CA ARG A 254 4.63 -2.18 4.84
C ARG A 254 3.74 -2.84 3.79
N GLY A 255 4.35 -3.40 2.75
CA GLY A 255 3.70 -4.18 1.72
C GLY A 255 4.72 -4.99 0.95
N LEU A 256 4.24 -5.99 0.22
CA LEU A 256 5.09 -6.86 -0.59
C LEU A 256 4.30 -7.48 -1.74
N GLN A 257 4.78 -7.24 -2.95
CA GLN A 257 4.41 -7.99 -4.13
C GLN A 257 5.26 -9.27 -4.28
N VAL A 258 4.62 -10.38 -4.68
CA VAL A 258 5.29 -11.64 -5.03
C VAL A 258 4.68 -12.26 -6.29
N GLY A 259 5.52 -12.91 -7.09
CA GLY A 259 5.06 -13.48 -8.37
C GLY A 259 4.76 -12.41 -9.39
N ASP A 260 3.67 -12.60 -10.13
CA ASP A 260 3.25 -11.68 -11.18
C ASP A 260 2.19 -10.70 -10.64
N SER A 261 1.23 -11.18 -9.83
CA SER A 261 0.08 -10.37 -9.41
C SER A 261 -0.42 -10.56 -7.97
N ASP A 262 0.30 -11.30 -7.13
CA ASP A 262 -0.03 -11.41 -5.72
C ASP A 262 0.67 -10.31 -4.93
N MET A 263 -0.05 -9.65 -4.02
CA MET A 263 0.54 -8.68 -3.10
C MET A 263 -0.16 -8.67 -1.74
N TRP A 264 0.55 -8.37 -0.67
CA TRP A 264 -0.06 -8.02 0.60
C TRP A 264 0.36 -6.62 1.04
N VAL A 265 -0.52 -5.95 1.76
CA VAL A 265 -0.31 -4.61 2.32
C VAL A 265 -0.80 -4.63 3.75
N GLN A 266 -0.07 -4.01 4.68
CA GLN A 266 -0.50 -3.91 6.08
C GLN A 266 -1.90 -3.27 6.17
N ASP A 267 -2.75 -3.82 7.04
CA ASP A 267 -4.13 -3.36 7.24
C ASP A 267 -4.21 -1.89 7.73
N SER A 268 -3.18 -1.41 8.43
CA SER A 268 -3.04 -0.03 8.90
C SER A 268 -2.59 0.98 7.83
N GLU A 269 -2.38 0.57 6.58
CA GLU A 269 -1.86 1.45 5.54
C GLU A 269 -2.93 2.39 4.96
N GLU A 270 -2.76 3.68 5.22
CA GLU A 270 -3.62 4.75 4.72
C GLU A 270 -3.50 4.96 3.20
N MET A 271 -4.61 5.40 2.57
CA MET A 271 -4.63 5.74 1.15
C MET A 271 -4.09 7.16 0.85
N GLU A 272 -4.20 8.10 1.80
CA GLU A 272 -3.88 9.54 1.62
C GLU A 272 -2.39 9.88 1.82
N LEU A 273 -1.50 8.93 1.52
CA LEU A 273 -0.05 9.08 1.60
C LEU A 273 0.56 9.25 0.22
N ALA A 274 1.62 10.07 0.09
CA ALA A 274 2.33 10.20 -1.18
C ALA A 274 3.22 8.99 -1.48
N THR A 275 3.64 8.27 -0.44
CA THR A 275 4.23 6.93 -0.51
C THR A 275 3.12 5.90 -0.28
N ASN A 276 2.09 5.92 -1.14
CA ASN A 276 0.94 5.03 -1.05
C ASN A 276 1.37 3.59 -1.35
N VAL A 277 1.32 2.72 -0.34
CA VAL A 277 1.84 1.34 -0.44
C VAL A 277 0.92 0.48 -1.33
N TRP A 278 -0.39 0.64 -1.25
CA TRP A 278 -1.35 -0.06 -2.12
C TRP A 278 -1.06 0.17 -3.61
N LEU A 279 -0.79 1.42 -3.98
CA LEU A 279 -0.45 1.79 -5.36
C LEU A 279 0.99 1.39 -5.73
N HIS A 280 1.94 1.45 -4.79
CA HIS A 280 3.32 1.00 -5.01
C HIS A 280 3.36 -0.50 -5.33
N GLU A 281 2.74 -1.33 -4.49
CA GLU A 281 2.69 -2.78 -4.71
C GLU A 281 1.89 -3.12 -5.97
N TYR A 282 0.81 -2.39 -6.26
CA TYR A 282 0.08 -2.56 -7.52
C TYR A 282 0.97 -2.27 -8.74
N VAL A 283 1.85 -1.27 -8.70
CA VAL A 283 2.78 -1.01 -9.82
C VAL A 283 3.76 -2.17 -9.99
N HIS A 284 4.18 -2.85 -8.92
CA HIS A 284 4.99 -4.07 -9.05
C HIS A 284 4.28 -5.18 -9.81
N THR A 285 2.94 -5.32 -9.68
CA THR A 285 2.16 -6.27 -10.49
C THR A 285 2.07 -5.92 -11.98
N ARG A 286 2.77 -4.85 -12.41
CA ARG A 286 2.80 -4.35 -13.79
C ARG A 286 4.20 -4.43 -14.39
N GLN A 287 5.13 -5.06 -13.68
CA GLN A 287 6.55 -5.16 -14.03
C GLN A 287 6.89 -6.59 -14.46
N SER A 288 6.71 -6.89 -15.75
CA SER A 288 6.98 -8.20 -16.33
C SER A 288 8.40 -8.37 -16.87
N PHE A 289 9.37 -7.60 -16.37
CA PHE A 289 10.74 -7.59 -16.87
C PHE A 289 11.77 -7.96 -15.81
N GLU A 290 12.81 -8.65 -16.25
CA GLU A 290 14.01 -8.89 -15.45
C GLU A 290 15.07 -7.82 -15.72
N THR A 291 15.98 -7.63 -14.77
CA THR A 291 16.98 -6.55 -14.81
C THR A 291 18.36 -7.11 -14.52
N THR A 292 19.38 -6.53 -15.15
CA THR A 292 20.77 -6.67 -14.67
C THR A 292 21.01 -5.77 -13.45
N ASP A 293 22.16 -5.92 -12.80
CA ASP A 293 22.60 -5.02 -11.72
C ASP A 293 22.59 -3.53 -12.15
N GLU A 294 22.81 -3.24 -13.44
CA GLU A 294 22.84 -1.87 -13.96
C GLU A 294 21.44 -1.23 -14.09
N THR A 295 20.39 -2.05 -14.10
CA THR A 295 19.00 -1.62 -14.34
C THR A 295 18.04 -2.00 -13.21
N GLN A 296 18.47 -2.77 -12.20
CA GLN A 296 17.59 -3.20 -11.09
C GLN A 296 16.96 -2.04 -10.31
N TRP A 297 17.56 -0.85 -10.33
CA TRP A 297 16.97 0.34 -9.73
C TRP A 297 15.59 0.68 -10.33
N LEU A 298 15.32 0.29 -11.59
CA LEU A 298 14.05 0.55 -12.27
C LEU A 298 12.85 -0.07 -11.54
N ARG A 299 13.02 -1.22 -10.88
CA ARG A 299 11.93 -1.90 -10.17
C ARG A 299 11.32 -0.98 -9.12
N GLU A 300 12.14 -0.49 -8.19
CA GLU A 300 11.67 0.38 -7.11
C GLU A 300 11.42 1.81 -7.56
N ALA A 301 12.24 2.33 -8.49
CA ALA A 301 12.09 3.67 -9.01
C ALA A 301 10.75 3.89 -9.73
N THR A 302 10.34 2.94 -10.57
CA THR A 302 9.07 3.04 -11.30
C THR A 302 7.88 2.80 -10.37
N ALA A 303 7.96 1.85 -9.43
CA ALA A 303 6.93 1.65 -8.42
C ALA A 303 6.72 2.90 -7.55
N THR A 304 7.82 3.50 -7.08
CA THR A 304 7.78 4.73 -6.26
C THR A 304 7.22 5.92 -7.06
N TYR A 305 7.70 6.13 -8.30
CA TYR A 305 7.23 7.24 -9.13
C TYR A 305 5.75 7.11 -9.50
N TYR A 306 5.34 5.96 -10.03
CA TYR A 306 3.95 5.77 -10.45
C TYR A 306 3.02 5.64 -9.25
N GLY A 307 3.45 5.05 -8.12
CA GLY A 307 2.66 5.06 -6.88
C GLY A 307 2.31 6.49 -6.44
N ALA A 308 3.32 7.38 -6.42
CA ALA A 308 3.11 8.79 -6.07
C ALA A 308 2.30 9.55 -7.15
N SER A 309 2.54 9.30 -8.44
CA SER A 309 1.80 9.95 -9.54
C SER A 309 0.34 9.54 -9.56
N LEU A 310 0.04 8.25 -9.35
CA LEU A 310 -1.31 7.73 -9.28
C LEU A 310 -2.04 8.24 -8.03
N ALA A 311 -1.34 8.38 -6.90
CA ALA A 311 -1.91 9.02 -5.71
C ALA A 311 -2.30 10.48 -5.97
N LEU A 312 -1.46 11.23 -6.70
CA LEU A 312 -1.76 12.61 -7.12
C LEU A 312 -2.94 12.68 -8.10
N GLU A 313 -2.94 11.83 -9.13
CA GLU A 313 -3.98 11.78 -10.17
C GLU A 313 -5.33 11.31 -9.65
N GLY A 314 -5.34 10.40 -8.68
CA GLY A 314 -6.51 9.92 -7.95
C GLY A 314 -7.03 10.91 -6.92
N GLY A 315 -6.27 11.98 -6.63
CA GLY A 315 -6.65 13.01 -5.66
C GLY A 315 -6.43 12.61 -4.20
N HIS A 316 -5.72 11.52 -3.93
CA HIS A 316 -5.33 11.09 -2.58
C HIS A 316 -4.30 12.04 -1.95
N VAL A 317 -3.50 12.71 -2.79
CA VAL A 317 -2.52 13.71 -2.34
C VAL A 317 -2.47 14.92 -3.26
N ASP A 318 -2.04 16.06 -2.70
CA ASP A 318 -1.76 17.26 -3.47
C ASP A 318 -0.34 17.25 -4.10
N PHE A 319 -0.10 18.19 -5.01
CA PHE A 319 1.17 18.30 -5.72
C PHE A 319 2.37 18.50 -4.79
N ASP A 320 2.23 19.20 -3.66
CA ASP A 320 3.38 19.39 -2.77
C ASP A 320 3.75 18.09 -2.05
N ARG A 321 2.78 17.25 -1.68
CA ARG A 321 3.06 15.93 -1.11
C ARG A 321 3.78 15.05 -2.14
N PHE A 322 3.28 15.01 -3.39
CA PHE A 322 3.94 14.33 -4.51
C PHE A 322 5.38 14.85 -4.72
N ARG A 323 5.55 16.17 -4.77
CA ARG A 323 6.84 16.82 -4.96
C ARG A 323 7.84 16.44 -3.88
N ARG A 324 7.42 16.37 -2.61
CA ARG A 324 8.31 15.99 -1.50
C ARG A 324 8.86 14.56 -1.62
N VAL A 325 8.12 13.65 -2.23
CA VAL A 325 8.61 12.28 -2.49
C VAL A 325 9.79 12.31 -3.48
N LEU A 326 9.66 13.04 -4.58
CA LEU A 326 10.68 13.10 -5.63
C LEU A 326 11.87 13.98 -5.28
N ASP A 327 11.64 15.14 -4.64
CA ASP A 327 12.65 16.09 -4.15
C ASP A 327 13.74 15.39 -3.29
N ARG A 328 13.33 14.38 -2.50
CA ARG A 328 14.26 13.58 -1.68
C ARG A 328 15.39 12.92 -2.48
N GLY A 329 15.20 12.67 -3.77
CA GLY A 329 16.24 12.16 -4.67
C GLY A 329 17.37 13.14 -4.98
N GLU A 330 17.16 14.44 -4.77
CA GLU A 330 18.16 15.51 -4.93
C GLU A 330 19.08 15.65 -3.71
N GLU A 331 18.59 15.21 -2.55
CA GLU A 331 19.27 15.39 -1.29
C GLU A 331 20.38 14.35 -1.08
N ALA A 332 21.48 14.76 -0.46
CA ALA A 332 22.49 13.83 0.00
C ALA A 332 21.99 13.10 1.26
N PRO A 333 22.30 11.79 1.44
CA PRO A 333 23.24 11.01 0.65
C PRO A 333 22.70 10.41 -0.66
N GLN A 334 21.38 10.39 -0.90
CA GLN A 334 20.76 9.71 -2.04
C GLN A 334 21.29 10.19 -3.40
N SER A 335 21.48 11.51 -3.55
CA SER A 335 21.98 12.08 -4.80
C SER A 335 23.39 11.63 -5.16
N ASN A 336 24.23 11.28 -4.18
CA ASN A 336 25.62 10.83 -4.40
C ASN A 336 25.72 9.42 -4.99
N SER A 337 24.65 8.62 -4.90
CA SER A 337 24.64 7.25 -5.40
C SER A 337 24.59 7.18 -6.93
N VAL A 338 25.17 6.13 -7.50
CA VAL A 338 25.09 5.82 -8.93
C VAL A 338 24.05 4.72 -9.13
N LEU A 339 22.90 5.05 -9.74
CA LEU A 339 21.76 4.11 -9.83
C LEU A 339 22.13 2.80 -10.53
N SER A 340 23.00 2.83 -11.54
CA SER A 340 23.48 1.64 -12.24
C SER A 340 24.52 0.82 -11.47
N GLN A 341 24.81 1.16 -10.21
CA GLN A 341 25.75 0.46 -9.34
C GLN A 341 25.09 0.23 -7.96
N PRO A 342 24.44 -0.93 -7.74
CA PRO A 342 23.70 -1.23 -6.52
C PRO A 342 24.49 -1.02 -5.22
N ASP A 343 25.77 -1.39 -5.23
CA ASP A 343 26.69 -1.23 -4.09
C ASP A 343 26.91 0.24 -3.67
N SER A 344 26.54 1.20 -4.52
CA SER A 344 26.69 2.64 -4.24
C SER A 344 25.43 3.27 -3.62
N TRP A 345 24.33 2.54 -3.53
CA TRP A 345 23.06 3.07 -3.07
C TRP A 345 23.11 3.36 -1.58
N GLU A 346 23.04 4.65 -1.23
CA GLU A 346 22.98 5.11 0.15
C GLU A 346 21.53 5.52 0.44
N ASN A 347 21.02 5.12 1.60
CA ASN A 347 19.69 5.52 2.08
C ASN A 347 18.57 5.32 1.04
N ASN A 348 18.56 4.15 0.39
CA ASN A 348 17.56 3.75 -0.60
C ASN A 348 17.50 4.66 -1.84
N ALA A 349 18.66 5.03 -2.38
CA ALA A 349 18.75 5.86 -3.58
C ALA A 349 18.01 5.28 -4.79
N ASN A 350 17.90 3.96 -4.92
CA ASN A 350 17.09 3.29 -5.94
C ASN A 350 15.59 3.63 -5.86
N TYR A 351 15.07 3.93 -4.67
CA TYR A 351 13.71 4.45 -4.51
C TYR A 351 13.70 5.95 -4.81
N TRP A 352 14.47 6.74 -4.07
CA TRP A 352 14.33 8.21 -4.06
C TRP A 352 14.94 8.89 -5.27
N LYS A 353 16.26 8.70 -5.50
CA LYS A 353 16.93 9.23 -6.70
C LYS A 353 16.36 8.54 -7.93
N GLY A 354 16.10 7.24 -7.85
CA GLY A 354 15.47 6.47 -8.92
C GLY A 354 14.14 7.05 -9.38
N SER A 355 13.19 7.28 -8.46
CA SER A 355 11.87 7.83 -8.80
C SER A 355 11.97 9.24 -9.38
N LEU A 356 12.89 10.06 -8.88
CA LEU A 356 13.15 11.39 -9.42
C LEU A 356 13.69 11.32 -10.85
N VAL A 357 14.60 10.39 -11.14
CA VAL A 357 15.10 10.15 -12.50
C VAL A 357 13.97 9.68 -13.42
N VAL A 358 13.15 8.71 -13.00
CA VAL A 358 12.00 8.26 -13.79
C VAL A 358 11.03 9.42 -14.08
N GLY A 359 10.69 10.21 -13.07
CA GLY A 359 9.78 11.35 -13.21
C GLY A 359 10.32 12.46 -14.12
N ASP A 360 11.60 12.81 -13.99
CA ASP A 360 12.24 13.79 -14.86
C ASP A 360 12.34 13.28 -16.31
N THR A 361 12.60 11.99 -16.50
CA THR A 361 12.57 11.35 -17.81
C THR A 361 11.17 11.41 -18.41
N ASP A 362 10.11 11.08 -17.66
CA ASP A 362 8.73 11.19 -18.13
C ASP A 362 8.39 12.63 -18.58
N ARG A 363 8.69 13.60 -17.72
CA ARG A 363 8.55 15.03 -18.02
C ARG A 363 9.30 15.42 -19.30
N SER A 364 10.53 14.94 -19.46
CA SER A 364 11.39 15.26 -20.60
C SER A 364 10.93 14.61 -21.89
N ILE A 365 10.43 13.36 -21.84
CA ILE A 365 9.82 12.69 -23.00
C ILE A 365 8.58 13.48 -23.44
N ARG A 366 7.68 13.82 -22.53
CA ARG A 366 6.46 14.58 -22.84
C ARG A 366 6.80 15.94 -23.43
N ALA A 367 7.76 16.66 -22.85
CA ALA A 367 8.19 17.96 -23.38
C ALA A 367 8.86 17.85 -24.77
N ALA A 368 9.65 16.81 -25.03
CA ALA A 368 10.32 16.60 -26.30
C ALA A 368 9.37 16.14 -27.43
N THR A 369 8.22 15.58 -27.07
CA THR A 369 7.26 14.98 -28.00
C THR A 369 5.91 15.69 -28.03
N ASP A 370 5.79 16.88 -27.44
CA ASP A 370 4.51 17.59 -27.28
C ASP A 370 3.40 16.68 -26.68
N SER A 371 3.79 15.82 -25.72
CA SER A 371 2.96 14.80 -25.05
C SER A 371 2.44 13.67 -25.95
N GLU A 372 3.01 13.46 -27.15
CA GLU A 372 2.73 12.27 -27.96
C GLU A 372 3.30 10.97 -27.36
N SER A 373 4.27 11.10 -26.45
CA SER A 373 4.92 9.99 -25.74
C SER A 373 5.14 10.32 -24.25
N SER A 374 5.43 9.31 -23.46
CA SER A 374 5.69 9.38 -22.01
C SER A 374 6.63 8.25 -21.57
N PHE A 375 7.01 8.24 -20.29
CA PHE A 375 7.76 7.11 -19.74
C PHE A 375 6.97 5.79 -19.81
N GLU A 376 5.64 5.81 -19.90
CA GLU A 376 4.85 4.58 -20.11
C GLU A 376 5.22 3.87 -21.42
N ALA A 377 5.69 4.59 -22.43
CA ALA A 377 6.20 3.97 -23.66
C ALA A 377 7.51 3.21 -23.42
N VAL A 378 8.38 3.74 -22.56
CA VAL A 378 9.60 3.06 -22.10
C VAL A 378 9.22 1.83 -21.27
N PHE A 379 8.32 1.99 -20.29
CA PHE A 379 7.85 0.89 -19.44
C PHE A 379 7.21 -0.23 -20.28
N ARG A 380 6.38 0.10 -21.27
CA ARG A 380 5.84 -0.90 -22.20
C ARG A 380 6.94 -1.66 -22.95
N SER A 381 8.02 -0.97 -23.32
CA SER A 381 9.17 -1.57 -23.99
C SER A 381 9.94 -2.51 -23.05
N LEU A 382 10.11 -2.11 -21.78
CA LEU A 382 10.66 -2.97 -20.72
C LEU A 382 9.83 -4.24 -20.56
N ASN A 383 8.52 -4.10 -20.38
CA ASN A 383 7.61 -5.25 -20.23
C ASN A 383 7.62 -6.18 -21.45
N SER A 384 7.74 -5.63 -22.67
CA SER A 384 7.84 -6.44 -23.89
C SER A 384 9.19 -7.16 -24.07
N HIS A 385 10.22 -6.78 -23.30
CA HIS A 385 11.55 -7.41 -23.38
C HIS A 385 11.47 -8.92 -23.11
N ALA A 386 10.66 -9.31 -22.10
CA ALA A 386 10.46 -10.70 -21.72
C ALA A 386 9.60 -11.50 -22.72
N THR A 387 8.70 -10.84 -23.46
CA THR A 387 7.77 -11.52 -24.37
C THR A 387 8.39 -12.00 -25.68
N ASP A 388 9.59 -11.53 -26.02
CA ASP A 388 10.24 -11.87 -27.30
C ASP A 388 11.10 -13.15 -27.23
N ALA A 389 11.33 -13.75 -26.05
CA ALA A 389 11.97 -15.05 -25.91
C ALA A 389 11.61 -15.76 -24.59
N ARG A 390 11.41 -17.08 -24.62
CA ARG A 390 11.26 -17.92 -23.42
C ARG A 390 12.52 -18.00 -22.53
N ASP A 391 13.59 -17.34 -22.97
CA ASP A 391 14.88 -17.11 -22.29
C ASP A 391 15.32 -15.66 -22.54
N ALA A 392 14.42 -14.68 -22.41
CA ALA A 392 14.77 -13.28 -22.64
C ALA A 392 15.86 -12.85 -21.64
N ASP A 393 16.96 -12.31 -22.15
CA ASP A 393 18.03 -11.79 -21.31
C ASP A 393 17.48 -10.67 -20.40
N PRO A 394 17.99 -10.47 -19.18
CA PRO A 394 17.61 -9.34 -18.35
C PRO A 394 17.93 -8.00 -19.05
N VAL A 395 17.08 -6.99 -18.85
CA VAL A 395 17.23 -5.67 -19.50
C VAL A 395 18.58 -5.05 -19.16
N THR A 396 19.40 -4.76 -20.16
CA THR A 396 20.71 -4.12 -19.96
C THR A 396 20.63 -2.59 -19.99
N ALA A 397 21.70 -1.90 -19.56
CA ALA A 397 21.79 -0.45 -19.71
C ALA A 397 21.69 0.03 -21.17
N GLY A 398 22.17 -0.78 -22.12
CA GLY A 398 22.08 -0.48 -23.56
C GLY A 398 20.65 -0.59 -24.09
N ASP A 399 19.87 -1.56 -23.60
CA ASP A 399 18.45 -1.70 -23.94
C ASP A 399 17.65 -0.53 -23.39
N LEU A 400 17.89 -0.14 -22.14
CA LEU A 400 17.27 1.04 -21.54
C LEU A 400 17.56 2.31 -22.35
N GLU A 401 18.82 2.55 -22.74
CA GLU A 401 19.19 3.69 -23.59
C GLU A 401 18.43 3.67 -24.92
N ALA A 402 18.30 2.49 -25.55
CA ALA A 402 17.56 2.34 -26.80
C ALA A 402 16.07 2.65 -26.63
N TYR A 403 15.42 2.17 -25.56
CA TYR A 403 14.01 2.44 -25.27
C TYR A 403 13.74 3.91 -24.98
N LEU A 404 14.62 4.55 -24.20
CA LEU A 404 14.58 5.99 -23.96
C LEU A 404 14.73 6.78 -25.26
N GLY A 405 15.67 6.38 -26.12
CA GLY A 405 15.91 7.00 -27.42
C GLY A 405 14.71 6.88 -28.36
N ALA A 406 14.02 5.73 -28.33
CA ALA A 406 12.80 5.51 -29.11
C ALA A 406 11.62 6.35 -28.58
N ALA A 407 11.50 6.51 -27.27
CA ALA A 407 10.39 7.22 -26.66
C ALA A 407 10.52 8.75 -26.70
N GLY A 408 11.72 9.30 -26.48
CA GLY A 408 11.96 10.75 -26.33
C GLY A 408 13.12 11.33 -27.13
N GLY A 409 13.80 10.52 -27.96
CA GLY A 409 14.95 10.95 -28.75
C GLY A 409 16.29 10.91 -28.00
N SER A 410 17.38 11.16 -28.73
CA SER A 410 18.76 10.95 -28.23
C SER A 410 19.16 11.89 -27.08
N GLU A 411 18.61 13.11 -27.02
CA GLU A 411 18.93 14.06 -25.94
C GLU A 411 18.33 13.60 -24.60
N VAL A 412 17.08 13.13 -24.61
CA VAL A 412 16.42 12.58 -23.42
C VAL A 412 17.12 11.31 -22.94
N ALA A 413 17.48 10.41 -23.88
CA ALA A 413 18.23 9.21 -23.55
C ALA A 413 19.58 9.54 -22.90
N ALA A 414 20.37 10.43 -23.50
CA ALA A 414 21.67 10.82 -22.97
C ALA A 414 21.58 11.47 -21.58
N ALA A 415 20.58 12.34 -21.34
CA ALA A 415 20.37 12.94 -20.04
C ALA A 415 19.96 11.90 -18.98
N SER A 416 19.02 11.02 -19.30
CA SER A 416 18.54 9.97 -18.40
C SER A 416 19.65 8.98 -18.04
N MET A 417 20.42 8.53 -19.04
CA MET A 417 21.55 7.64 -18.82
C MET A 417 22.66 8.31 -18.01
N ARG A 418 22.87 9.62 -18.16
CA ARG A 418 23.81 10.36 -17.30
C ARG A 418 23.37 10.32 -15.83
N TYR A 419 22.09 10.53 -15.53
CA TYR A 419 21.61 10.46 -14.14
C TYR A 419 21.65 9.04 -13.57
N ALA A 420 21.46 8.02 -14.41
CA ALA A 420 21.55 6.62 -13.99
C ALA A 420 23.00 6.17 -13.71
N THR A 421 23.97 6.64 -14.52
CA THR A 421 25.36 6.15 -14.51
C THR A 421 26.35 7.05 -13.78
N THR A 422 25.88 8.16 -13.18
CA THR A 422 26.72 9.10 -12.41
C THR A 422 26.03 9.56 -11.12
N ASP A 423 26.74 10.33 -10.30
CA ASP A 423 26.21 11.00 -9.11
C ASP A 423 25.35 12.22 -9.43
N ALA A 424 25.16 12.58 -10.70
CA ALA A 424 24.25 13.65 -11.06
C ALA A 424 22.78 13.26 -10.78
N ALA A 425 21.99 14.22 -10.30
CA ALA A 425 20.54 14.10 -10.17
C ALA A 425 19.84 15.20 -10.99
N PRO A 426 18.63 14.95 -11.51
CA PRO A 426 17.79 16.01 -12.05
C PRO A 426 17.25 16.89 -10.91
N THR A 427 16.69 18.05 -11.26
CA THR A 427 15.99 18.92 -10.31
C THR A 427 14.47 18.74 -10.48
N MET A 428 13.78 18.57 -9.38
CA MET A 428 12.33 18.45 -9.27
C MET A 428 11.66 19.72 -9.78
N TRP A 429 10.62 19.53 -10.59
CA TRP A 429 9.91 20.62 -11.22
C TRP A 429 8.83 21.21 -10.29
N ASP A 430 8.35 22.42 -10.63
CA ASP A 430 7.30 23.12 -9.89
C ASP A 430 5.89 22.78 -10.41
N SER A 431 4.86 23.18 -9.65
CA SER A 431 3.46 22.89 -9.98
C SER A 431 3.05 23.45 -11.34
N ARG A 432 3.63 24.59 -11.72
CA ARG A 432 3.44 25.21 -13.03
C ARG A 432 3.97 24.31 -14.15
N THR A 433 5.22 23.87 -14.06
CA THR A 433 5.82 22.96 -15.04
C THR A 433 5.04 21.66 -15.11
N HIS A 434 4.57 21.14 -13.97
CA HIS A 434 3.72 19.95 -13.95
C HIS A 434 2.45 20.17 -14.78
N GLY A 435 1.74 21.27 -14.55
CA GLY A 435 0.52 21.61 -15.29
C GLY A 435 0.74 21.85 -16.80
N GLU A 436 1.91 22.35 -17.19
CA GLU A 436 2.28 22.56 -18.59
C GLU A 436 2.58 21.23 -19.33
N VAL A 437 3.15 20.23 -18.63
CA VAL A 437 3.66 18.98 -19.24
C VAL A 437 2.72 17.79 -19.05
N PHE A 438 2.14 17.63 -17.87
CA PHE A 438 1.28 16.48 -17.51
C PHE A 438 -0.21 16.79 -17.65
N GLY A 439 -0.56 18.07 -17.81
CA GLY A 439 -1.93 18.56 -17.79
C GLY A 439 -2.28 19.22 -16.46
N GLN A 440 -3.26 20.12 -16.51
CA GLN A 440 -3.63 20.91 -15.34
C GLN A 440 -4.43 20.07 -14.34
N LEU A 441 -3.94 20.03 -13.10
CA LEU A 441 -4.69 19.44 -11.98
C LEU A 441 -5.98 20.26 -11.73
N PRO A 442 -7.10 19.60 -11.34
CA PRO A 442 -8.27 20.31 -10.82
C PRO A 442 -7.91 21.24 -9.65
N ALA A 443 -8.79 22.18 -9.34
CA ALA A 443 -8.62 23.01 -8.14
C ALA A 443 -8.65 22.10 -6.91
N GLN A 444 -7.64 22.22 -6.05
CA GLN A 444 -7.49 21.48 -4.80
C GLN A 444 -7.19 22.51 -3.72
N PHE A 445 -7.86 22.41 -2.57
CA PHE A 445 -7.77 23.42 -1.53
C PHE A 445 -7.15 22.84 -0.27
N ARG A 446 -6.05 23.44 0.16
CA ARG A 446 -5.45 23.18 1.46
C ARG A 446 -5.94 24.20 2.46
N TYR A 447 -6.32 23.72 3.64
CA TYR A 447 -6.65 24.57 4.78
C TYR A 447 -5.61 24.40 5.87
N SER A 448 -5.17 25.51 6.45
CA SER A 448 -4.19 25.48 7.53
C SER A 448 -4.42 26.62 8.51
N PHE A 449 -3.93 26.49 9.73
CA PHE A 449 -3.87 27.60 10.66
C PHE A 449 -2.97 28.72 10.13
N ALA A 450 -3.32 29.97 10.41
CA ALA A 450 -2.43 31.09 10.16
C ALA A 450 -1.11 30.96 10.97
N ALA A 451 -0.02 31.52 10.45
CA ALA A 451 1.30 31.34 11.04
C ALA A 451 1.46 31.99 12.44
N ASP A 452 0.73 33.08 12.72
CA ASP A 452 0.94 33.91 13.90
C ASP A 452 -0.28 33.88 14.85
N ASP A 453 -0.14 33.17 15.97
CA ASP A 453 -1.18 33.03 17.02
C ASP A 453 -2.57 32.70 16.43
N PRO A 454 -2.73 31.58 15.71
CA PRO A 454 -3.94 31.30 14.95
C PRO A 454 -5.18 31.04 15.80
N ILE A 455 -4.98 30.65 17.07
CA ILE A 455 -6.06 30.34 18.01
C ILE A 455 -5.95 31.29 19.20
N ARG A 456 -6.94 32.17 19.36
CA ARG A 456 -6.97 33.18 20.43
C ARG A 456 -8.26 33.07 21.22
N VAL A 457 -8.19 33.36 22.50
CA VAL A 457 -9.34 33.50 23.38
C VAL A 457 -9.38 34.94 23.88
N SER A 458 -10.53 35.59 23.73
CA SER A 458 -10.76 36.95 24.20
C SER A 458 -11.96 37.02 25.12
N GLY A 459 -11.84 37.78 26.20
CA GLY A 459 -12.89 38.02 27.18
C GLY A 459 -12.69 39.36 27.89
N ASP A 460 -13.43 39.59 28.97
CA ASP A 460 -13.37 40.83 29.73
C ASP A 460 -11.99 41.09 30.36
N ASP A 461 -11.25 40.03 30.68
CA ASP A 461 -9.91 40.09 31.28
C ASP A 461 -8.76 40.22 30.26
N GLY A 462 -9.08 40.32 28.97
CA GLY A 462 -8.12 40.50 27.88
C GLY A 462 -8.11 39.37 26.84
N SER A 463 -7.02 39.27 26.07
CA SER A 463 -6.83 38.27 25.03
C SER A 463 -5.58 37.42 25.30
N ARG A 464 -5.65 36.13 24.99
CA ARG A 464 -4.56 35.15 25.12
C ARG A 464 -4.57 34.14 23.97
N SER A 465 -3.40 33.69 23.55
CA SER A 465 -3.28 32.58 22.60
C SER A 465 -3.49 31.23 23.29
N LEU A 466 -4.04 30.26 22.56
CA LEU A 466 -3.99 28.85 22.95
C LEU A 466 -2.81 28.18 22.24
N ASN A 467 -2.03 27.42 23.01
CA ASN A 467 -0.97 26.58 22.44
C ASN A 467 -1.54 25.18 22.20
N GLY A 468 -1.59 24.77 20.93
CA GLY A 468 -2.18 23.50 20.51
C GLY A 468 -3.71 23.57 20.36
N THR A 469 -4.32 22.40 20.16
CA THR A 469 -5.73 22.25 19.80
C THR A 469 -6.66 21.97 20.98
N SER A 470 -6.22 22.20 22.22
CA SER A 470 -7.10 22.05 23.39
C SER A 470 -7.01 23.26 24.33
N GLY A 471 -8.13 23.60 24.96
CA GLY A 471 -8.19 24.80 25.78
C GLY A 471 -9.34 24.83 26.77
N THR A 472 -9.17 25.58 27.86
CA THR A 472 -10.26 25.93 28.78
C THR A 472 -10.65 27.39 28.58
N LEU A 473 -11.95 27.64 28.46
CA LEU A 473 -12.57 28.94 28.34
C LEU A 473 -13.55 29.17 29.51
N THR A 474 -13.83 30.42 29.82
CA THR A 474 -14.90 30.82 30.73
C THR A 474 -16.15 31.18 29.95
N VAL A 475 -17.34 30.91 30.50
CA VAL A 475 -18.60 31.36 29.90
C VAL A 475 -18.54 32.87 29.61
N GLY A 476 -18.81 33.25 28.36
CA GLY A 476 -18.71 34.62 27.87
C GLY A 476 -17.43 34.93 27.09
N GLU A 477 -16.39 34.08 27.17
CA GLU A 477 -15.20 34.22 26.33
C GLU A 477 -15.50 33.81 24.87
N THR A 478 -14.78 34.46 23.95
CA THR A 478 -14.82 34.21 22.50
C THR A 478 -13.54 33.54 22.05
N LEU A 479 -13.69 32.36 21.44
CA LEU A 479 -12.64 31.69 20.69
C LEU A 479 -12.58 32.28 19.28
N THR A 480 -11.40 32.76 18.88
CA THR A 480 -11.09 33.20 17.53
C THR A 480 -10.14 32.18 16.89
N VAL A 481 -10.48 31.71 15.70
CA VAL A 481 -9.64 30.81 14.90
C VAL A 481 -9.37 31.45 13.54
N GLU A 482 -8.09 31.65 13.22
CA GLU A 482 -7.62 32.20 11.94
C GLU A 482 -7.06 31.07 11.05
N MET A 483 -7.68 30.90 9.88
CA MET A 483 -7.35 29.89 8.88
C MET A 483 -6.89 30.52 7.58
N VAL A 484 -6.11 29.79 6.79
CA VAL A 484 -5.73 30.12 5.43
C VAL A 484 -6.28 29.04 4.50
N ALA A 485 -7.00 29.44 3.47
CA ALA A 485 -7.35 28.60 2.34
C ALA A 485 -6.39 28.89 1.20
N GLU A 486 -5.76 27.87 0.64
CA GLU A 486 -4.81 27.97 -0.48
C GLU A 486 -5.25 27.02 -1.60
N ASN A 487 -5.26 27.50 -2.84
CA ASN A 487 -5.45 26.62 -4.00
C ASN A 487 -4.11 26.01 -4.43
N VAL A 488 -3.90 24.75 -4.06
CA VAL A 488 -2.73 23.94 -4.40
C VAL A 488 -2.92 23.17 -5.72
N GLY A 489 -4.07 23.31 -6.36
CA GLY A 489 -4.39 22.73 -7.67
C GLY A 489 -3.90 23.56 -8.86
N GLY A 490 -4.06 23.01 -10.06
CA GLY A 490 -3.62 23.62 -11.33
C GLY A 490 -4.66 24.51 -12.01
N THR A 491 -5.91 24.50 -11.55
CA THR A 491 -7.00 25.30 -12.13
C THR A 491 -7.68 26.20 -11.11
N VAL A 492 -8.38 27.24 -11.59
CA VAL A 492 -9.21 28.09 -10.73
C VAL A 492 -10.42 27.30 -10.22
N GLY A 493 -10.73 27.43 -8.94
CA GLY A 493 -11.91 26.77 -8.36
C GLY A 493 -12.51 27.56 -7.21
N ASP A 494 -13.70 27.12 -6.82
CA ASP A 494 -14.44 27.61 -5.66
C ASP A 494 -14.20 26.66 -4.47
N TYR A 495 -14.06 27.20 -3.27
CA TYR A 495 -13.84 26.42 -2.04
C TYR A 495 -14.86 26.79 -0.96
N GLU A 496 -15.11 25.84 -0.06
CA GLU A 496 -15.91 26.01 1.15
C GLU A 496 -15.11 25.53 2.36
N LEU A 497 -14.81 26.44 3.28
CA LEU A 497 -14.20 26.16 4.56
C LEU A 497 -15.27 26.18 5.64
N LEU A 498 -15.51 25.01 6.23
CA LEU A 498 -16.56 24.77 7.22
C LEU A 498 -15.98 24.94 8.62
N PHE A 499 -16.63 25.76 9.44
CA PHE A 499 -16.38 25.91 10.87
C PHE A 499 -17.60 25.41 11.64
N ARG A 500 -17.44 24.34 12.43
CA ARG A 500 -18.53 23.72 13.19
C ARG A 500 -18.24 23.75 14.68
N VAL A 501 -19.28 24.01 15.46
CA VAL A 501 -19.26 23.91 16.93
C VAL A 501 -20.50 23.13 17.33
N ASN A 502 -20.31 21.87 17.70
CA ASN A 502 -21.41 20.90 17.87
C ASN A 502 -22.33 20.90 16.63
N GLU A 503 -23.62 21.23 16.78
CA GLU A 503 -24.60 21.28 15.67
C GLU A 503 -24.60 22.63 14.90
N SER A 504 -23.89 23.66 15.37
CA SER A 504 -23.81 24.95 14.70
C SER A 504 -22.73 24.95 13.63
N GLN A 505 -23.02 25.52 12.45
CA GLN A 505 -22.08 25.59 11.34
C GLN A 505 -22.05 27.00 10.75
N THR A 506 -20.83 27.49 10.49
CA THR A 506 -20.55 28.68 9.68
C THR A 506 -19.65 28.27 8.51
N THR A 507 -19.87 28.84 7.34
CA THR A 507 -19.07 28.55 6.15
C THR A 507 -18.40 29.82 5.66
N ALA A 508 -17.10 29.75 5.42
CA ALA A 508 -16.39 30.73 4.59
C ALA A 508 -16.21 30.14 3.19
N SER A 509 -16.39 30.94 2.16
CA SER A 509 -16.24 30.49 0.77
C SER A 509 -15.49 31.51 -0.05
N GLY A 510 -14.84 31.06 -1.12
CA GLY A 510 -14.20 31.96 -2.06
C GLY A 510 -13.83 31.26 -3.35
N ARG A 511 -13.15 31.99 -4.23
CA ARG A 511 -12.65 31.49 -5.51
C ARG A 511 -11.20 31.88 -5.67
N LEU A 512 -10.32 30.91 -5.85
CA LEU A 512 -8.86 31.12 -5.90
C LEU A 512 -8.29 30.58 -7.20
N ARG A 513 -7.39 31.35 -7.82
CA ARG A 513 -6.52 30.85 -8.89
C ARG A 513 -5.44 29.91 -8.31
N PRO A 514 -4.74 29.14 -9.15
CA PRO A 514 -3.59 28.35 -8.71
C PRO A 514 -2.58 29.19 -7.92
N ASN A 515 -2.11 28.67 -6.79
CA ASN A 515 -1.17 29.31 -5.85
C ASN A 515 -1.69 30.62 -5.21
N GLU A 516 -3.00 30.89 -5.28
CA GLU A 516 -3.63 32.01 -4.58
C GLU A 516 -4.14 31.52 -3.21
N SER A 517 -4.04 32.38 -2.18
CA SER A 517 -4.52 32.10 -0.84
C SER A 517 -5.43 33.20 -0.29
N SER A 518 -6.29 32.84 0.67
CA SER A 518 -7.21 33.74 1.35
C SER A 518 -7.31 33.37 2.83
N SER A 519 -7.23 34.37 3.71
CA SER A 519 -7.38 34.16 5.15
C SER A 519 -8.83 34.33 5.60
N HIS A 520 -9.26 33.50 6.53
CA HIS A 520 -10.58 33.52 7.16
C HIS A 520 -10.45 33.55 8.67
N ARG A 521 -11.38 34.25 9.31
CA ARG A 521 -11.47 34.34 10.76
C ARG A 521 -12.84 33.86 11.20
N PHE A 522 -12.85 32.90 12.11
CA PHE A 522 -14.05 32.40 12.76
C PHE A 522 -14.04 32.82 14.23
N ASP A 523 -15.17 33.31 14.73
CA ASP A 523 -15.34 33.72 16.11
C ASP A 523 -16.52 32.95 16.73
N GLN A 524 -16.30 32.29 17.87
CA GLN A 524 -17.33 31.58 18.64
C GLN A 524 -17.31 32.02 20.10
N THR A 525 -18.39 32.63 20.56
CA THR A 525 -18.63 32.91 21.99
C THR A 525 -19.40 31.76 22.62
N PHE A 526 -18.97 31.30 23.79
CA PHE A 526 -19.63 30.21 24.52
C PHE A 526 -20.50 30.74 25.66
N SER A 527 -21.81 30.49 25.61
CA SER A 527 -22.77 30.98 26.61
C SER A 527 -23.08 30.00 27.74
N GLU A 528 -22.66 28.74 27.61
CA GLU A 528 -22.95 27.68 28.57
C GLU A 528 -21.68 26.91 28.93
N PRO A 529 -21.54 26.42 30.18
CA PRO A 529 -20.44 25.56 30.54
C PRO A 529 -20.62 24.17 29.92
N GLY A 530 -19.53 23.53 29.51
CA GLY A 530 -19.59 22.25 28.81
C GLY A 530 -18.28 21.84 28.15
N ARG A 531 -18.32 20.71 27.45
CA ARG A 531 -17.27 20.30 26.51
C ARG A 531 -17.80 20.52 25.10
N TYR A 532 -16.98 21.13 24.27
CA TYR A 532 -17.29 21.48 22.89
C TYR A 532 -16.18 20.94 22.00
N THR A 533 -16.58 20.33 20.91
CA THR A 533 -15.68 19.97 19.82
C THR A 533 -15.88 21.00 18.72
N VAL A 534 -14.82 21.74 18.41
CA VAL A 534 -14.81 22.74 17.34
C VAL A 534 -14.03 22.14 16.18
N SER A 535 -14.63 22.04 15.00
CA SER A 535 -13.93 21.57 13.79
C SER A 535 -13.82 22.68 12.76
N VAL A 536 -12.67 22.80 12.10
CA VAL A 536 -12.43 23.80 11.07
C VAL A 536 -11.59 23.22 9.93
N GLY A 537 -12.18 23.00 8.77
CA GLY A 537 -11.56 22.13 7.76
C GLY A 537 -11.33 20.74 8.35
N ASP A 538 -10.08 20.27 8.27
CA ASP A 538 -9.65 18.96 8.81
C ASP A 538 -9.13 19.05 10.25
N GLU A 539 -9.07 20.26 10.82
CA GLU A 539 -8.57 20.48 12.18
C GLU A 539 -9.68 20.35 13.21
N GLN A 540 -9.35 19.76 14.37
CA GLN A 540 -10.27 19.60 15.50
C GLN A 540 -9.68 20.21 16.78
N LEU A 541 -10.49 20.99 17.49
CA LEU A 541 -10.15 21.59 18.78
C LEU A 541 -11.09 21.13 19.90
N ASP A 542 -10.50 20.74 21.03
CA ASP A 542 -11.19 20.34 22.25
C ASP A 542 -11.29 21.49 23.25
N ILE A 543 -12.50 22.04 23.37
CA ILE A 543 -12.75 23.23 24.18
C ILE A 543 -13.59 22.89 25.40
N ARG A 544 -13.06 23.16 26.59
CA ARG A 544 -13.80 23.05 27.85
C ARG A 544 -14.22 24.42 28.34
N VAL A 545 -15.51 24.67 28.48
CA VAL A 545 -16.05 25.92 29.00
C VAL A 545 -16.48 25.74 30.45
N VAL A 546 -16.02 26.62 31.34
CA VAL A 546 -16.34 26.62 32.77
C VAL A 546 -17.08 27.89 33.18
N GLU A 547 -17.86 27.82 34.25
CA GLU A 547 -18.50 29.02 34.79
C GLU A 547 -17.45 30.01 35.33
N PRO A 548 -17.70 31.32 35.23
CA PRO A 548 -16.83 32.32 35.83
C PRO A 548 -16.81 32.15 37.34
N ASP A 549 -15.62 32.20 37.92
CA ASP A 549 -15.42 32.08 39.36
C ASP A 549 -16.00 33.34 40.02
N ARG A 550 -17.27 33.28 40.43
CA ARG A 550 -17.93 34.37 41.14
C ARG A 550 -17.37 34.42 42.56
N GLY A 551 -16.24 35.09 42.72
CA GLY A 551 -15.70 35.42 44.03
C GLY A 551 -16.82 35.95 44.92
N LEU A 552 -17.05 35.28 46.05
CA LEU A 552 -18.02 35.72 47.06
C LEU A 552 -17.70 37.18 47.41
N GLN A 553 -18.59 38.10 47.05
CA GLN A 553 -18.52 39.47 47.57
C GLN A 553 -18.69 39.39 49.09
N GLU A 554 -17.64 39.70 49.85
CA GLU A 554 -17.81 40.02 51.26
C GLU A 554 -18.82 41.19 51.37
N PRO A 555 -19.80 41.12 52.29
CA PRO A 555 -20.79 42.16 52.42
C PRO A 555 -20.09 43.46 52.80
N ILE A 556 -20.33 44.49 52.00
CA ILE A 556 -19.82 45.86 52.16
C ILE A 556 -20.04 46.29 53.62
N GLY A 557 -18.94 46.50 54.34
CA GLY A 557 -18.96 47.02 55.70
C GLY A 557 -19.59 48.40 55.73
N ILE A 558 -20.78 48.50 56.35
CA ILE A 558 -21.36 49.79 56.72
C ILE A 558 -20.56 50.33 57.91
N GLU A 559 -19.68 51.30 57.67
CA GLU A 559 -19.16 52.15 58.73
C GLU A 559 -20.30 53.00 59.31
N THR A 560 -20.60 52.79 60.60
CA THR A 560 -21.41 53.71 61.39
C THR A 560 -20.50 54.36 62.44
N PRO A 561 -20.31 55.69 62.45
CA PRO A 561 -19.49 56.35 63.47
C PRO A 561 -20.34 56.82 64.68
N GLY A 562 -19.92 56.40 65.88
CA GLY A 562 -19.96 57.26 67.08
C GLY A 562 -20.83 56.85 68.28
N PHE A 563 -20.18 56.88 69.45
CA PHE A 563 -20.68 56.82 70.85
C PHE A 563 -21.18 55.44 71.33
N GLY A 564 -20.72 54.82 72.43
CA GLY A 564 -20.01 55.27 73.63
C GLY A 564 -20.71 54.66 74.85
N VAL A 565 -19.94 54.28 75.88
CA VAL A 565 -20.34 53.67 77.19
C VAL A 565 -20.61 52.15 77.09
N GLY A 566 -19.99 51.24 77.83
CA GLY A 566 -19.26 51.28 79.10
C GLY A 566 -19.82 50.15 79.98
N GLY A 567 -19.00 49.18 80.38
CA GLY A 567 -19.46 48.13 81.29
C GLY A 567 -18.57 46.89 81.33
N ALA A 568 -17.70 46.83 82.34
CA ALA A 568 -16.93 45.66 82.72
C ALA A 568 -17.83 44.47 83.12
N VAL A 569 -17.28 43.25 83.08
CA VAL A 569 -17.03 42.38 84.26
C VAL A 569 -16.61 40.99 83.78
N SER A 570 -15.56 40.50 84.44
CA SER A 570 -14.92 39.21 84.25
C SER A 570 -15.73 38.03 84.81
N ALA A 571 -15.45 36.86 84.22
CA ALA A 571 -15.16 35.59 84.90
C ALA A 571 -16.30 34.61 85.27
N LEU A 572 -15.86 33.34 85.21
CA LEU A 572 -16.36 32.10 85.82
C LEU A 572 -17.43 31.34 85.03
N LEU A 573 -17.42 30.01 84.89
CA LEU A 573 -16.42 28.94 84.93
C LEU A 573 -17.22 27.63 84.75
N LEU A 574 -16.57 26.61 84.19
CA LEU A 574 -16.82 25.17 84.39
C LEU A 574 -18.16 24.52 83.94
N SER A 575 -18.01 23.71 82.88
CA SER A 575 -18.13 22.25 82.90
C SER A 575 -19.39 21.58 83.47
N GLY A 576 -19.96 20.68 82.66
CA GLY A 576 -20.13 19.30 83.10
C GLY A 576 -21.50 18.65 82.88
N LEU A 577 -21.41 17.51 82.18
CA LEU A 577 -22.09 16.23 82.47
C LEU A 577 -23.48 15.90 81.87
N LEU A 578 -23.47 14.71 81.26
CA LEU A 578 -24.49 13.65 81.22
C LEU A 578 -25.66 13.86 80.24
N ALA A 579 -25.72 13.11 79.14
CA ALA A 579 -26.06 11.68 79.01
C ALA A 579 -27.57 11.35 79.18
N ARG A 580 -28.06 10.64 78.15
CA ARG A 580 -29.20 9.68 78.12
C ARG A 580 -30.65 10.18 78.19
N ARG A 581 -31.31 10.02 77.03
CA ARG A 581 -32.42 9.06 76.75
C ARG A 581 -33.55 8.92 77.78
N ARG A 582 -34.74 9.36 77.36
CA ARG A 582 -36.07 8.68 77.22
C ARG A 582 -37.13 9.76 77.46
N ALA A 583 -38.19 9.88 76.65
CA ALA A 583 -39.08 8.85 76.15
C ALA A 583 -39.43 9.04 74.67
#